data_AF-A0A937TAK2-F1
#
_entry.id   AF-A0A937TAK2-F1
#
_cell.length_a   1.000
_cell.length_b   1.000
_cell.length_c   1.000
_cell.angle_alpha   90.00
_cell.angle_beta   90.00
_cell.angle_gamma   90.00
#
_symmetry.space_group_name_H-M   'P 1'
#
loop_
_entity.id
_entity.type
_entity.pdbx_description
1 polymer ?
#
loop_
_entity_poly.entity_id
_entity_poly.type
_entity_poly.pdbx_seq_one_letter_code
_entity_poly.pdbx_strand_id
1 'polypeptide(L)' 'MLTASKWLLIVGSALLIIDAILMFARIPNPLLGLPLPCPVTLVILGVGLLLFAIGSKAFKK' A
#
# COMPACT_ATOMS: atom_id res chain seq x y z
N MET A 1 4.82 17.83 10.85
CA MET A 1 5.21 16.41 10.78
C MET A 1 4.03 15.49 10.48
N LEU A 2 2.92 15.54 11.23
CA LEU A 2 1.73 14.70 11.01
C LEU A 2 1.16 14.72 9.58
N THR A 3 1.10 15.89 8.95
CA THR A 3 0.57 16.03 7.59
C THR A 3 1.43 15.30 6.56
N ALA A 4 2.76 15.34 6.70
CA ALA A 4 3.67 14.66 5.80
C ALA A 4 3.53 13.14 5.92
N SER A 5 3.44 12.60 7.14
CA SER A 5 3.16 11.16 7.35
C SER A 5 1.82 10.72 6.76
N LYS A 6 0.77 11.56 6.84
CA LYS A 6 -0.51 11.24 6.19
C LYS A 6 -0.37 11.12 4.68
N TRP A 7 0.31 12.07 4.05
CA TRP A 7 0.57 12.01 2.61
C TRP A 7 1.42 10.80 2.22
N LEU A 8 2.46 10.50 3.00
CA LEU A 8 3.35 9.37 2.76
C LEU A 8 2.59 8.03 2.90
N LEU A 9 1.70 7.92 3.88
CA LEU A 9 0.80 6.77 4.02
C LEU A 9 -0.14 6.63 2.82
N ILE A 10 -0.76 7.70 2.34
CA ILE A 10 -1.67 7.65 1.19
C ILE A 10 -0.91 7.22 -0.07
N VAL A 11 0.24 7.84 -0.36
CA VAL A 11 1.06 7.52 -1.54
C VAL A 11 1.60 6.09 -1.44
N GLY A 12 2.11 5.69 -0.27
CA GLY A 12 2.60 4.34 -0.02
C GLY A 12 1.51 3.29 -0.20
N SER A 13 0.29 3.56 0.29
CA SER A 13 -0.88 2.68 0.11
C SER A 13 -1.24 2.50 -1.36
N ALA A 14 -1.23 3.59 -2.14
CA ALA A 14 -1.49 3.54 -3.58
C ALA A 14 -0.42 2.73 -4.32
N LEU A 15 0.86 2.92 -3.98
CA LEU A 15 1.97 2.15 -4.55
C LEU A 15 1.82 0.64 -4.28
N LEU A 16 1.40 0.29 -3.06
CA LEU A 16 1.15 -1.10 -2.64
C LEU A 16 0.05 -1.77 -3.46
N ILE A 17 -1.02 -1.03 -3.76
CA ILE A 17 -2.13 -1.53 -4.60
C ILE A 17 -1.67 -1.69 -6.05
N ILE A 18 -0.89 -0.74 -6.58
CA ILE A 18 -0.32 -0.82 -7.92
C ILE A 18 0.58 -2.05 -8.04
N ASP A 19 1.46 -2.27 -7.06
CA ASP A 19 2.35 -3.43 -7.00
C ASP A 19 1.57 -4.76 -7.01
N ALA A 20 0.48 -4.83 -6.24
CA ALA A 20 -0.41 -5.98 -6.24
C ALA A 20 -1.09 -6.23 -7.60
N ILE A 21 -1.46 -5.16 -8.32
CA ILE A 21 -2.04 -5.24 -9.67
C ILE A 21 -0.97 -5.75 -10.66
N LEU A 22 0.26 -5.25 -10.57
CA LEU A 22 1.37 -5.69 -11.41
C LEU A 22 1.69 -7.17 -11.18
N MET A 23 1.68 -7.63 -9.91
CA MET A 23 1.78 -9.05 -9.59
C MET A 23 0.66 -9.88 -10.21
N PHE A 24 -0.58 -9.38 -10.16
CA PHE A 24 -1.74 -10.06 -10.74
C PHE A 24 -1.62 -10.17 -12.28
N ALA A 25 -1.11 -9.12 -12.92
CA ALA A 25 -0.81 -9.09 -14.36
C ALA A 25 0.37 -9.99 -14.77
N ARG A 26 0.97 -10.73 -13.82
CA ARG A 26 2.15 -11.60 -14.03
C ARG A 26 3.33 -10.87 -14.67
N ILE A 27 3.41 -9.55 -14.49
CA ILE A 27 4.60 -8.80 -14.88
C ILE A 27 5.70 -9.27 -13.93
N PRO A 28 6.78 -9.89 -14.45
CA PRO A 28 7.77 -10.53 -13.61
C PRO A 28 8.38 -9.48 -12.68
N ASN A 29 8.32 -9.77 -11.39
CA ASN A 29 8.88 -8.91 -10.37
C ASN A 29 10.38 -8.76 -10.64
N PRO A 30 10.93 -7.54 -10.75
CA PRO A 30 12.35 -7.33 -11.03
C PRO A 30 13.25 -7.86 -9.88
N LEU A 31 12.68 -8.07 -8.68
CA LEU A 31 13.33 -8.72 -7.55
C LEU A 31 13.06 -10.24 -7.59
N LEU A 32 13.88 -10.96 -8.36
CA LEU A 32 13.88 -12.41 -8.49
C LEU A 32 14.15 -13.10 -7.14
N GLY A 33 13.23 -13.95 -6.68
CA GLY A 33 13.49 -14.96 -5.64
C GLY A 33 12.97 -14.67 -4.23
N LEU A 34 12.37 -13.50 -3.97
CA LEU A 34 11.70 -13.25 -2.69
C LEU A 34 10.31 -13.93 -2.70
N PRO A 35 9.89 -14.65 -1.65
CA PRO A 35 8.52 -15.10 -1.54
C PRO A 35 7.61 -13.87 -1.47
N LEU A 36 6.99 -13.52 -2.61
CA LEU A 36 6.08 -12.39 -2.61
C LEU A 36 4.81 -12.77 -1.83
N PRO A 37 4.34 -11.91 -0.92
CA PRO A 37 3.05 -12.11 -0.28
C PRO A 37 1.96 -12.21 -1.37
N CYS A 38 0.93 -13.01 -1.10
CA CYS A 38 -0.16 -13.17 -2.05
C CYS A 38 -0.78 -11.80 -2.38
N PRO A 39 -1.07 -11.51 -3.66
CA PRO A 39 -1.47 -10.18 -4.13
C PRO A 39 -2.75 -9.68 -3.43
N VAL A 40 -3.65 -10.58 -3.04
CA VAL A 40 -4.85 -10.28 -2.25
C VAL A 40 -4.49 -9.64 -0.91
N THR A 41 -3.45 -10.12 -0.24
CA THR A 41 -3.00 -9.60 1.05
C THR A 41 -2.40 -8.20 0.92
N LEU A 42 -1.67 -7.94 -0.17
CA LEU A 42 -1.15 -6.61 -0.49
C LEU A 42 -2.28 -5.61 -0.74
N VAL A 43 -3.33 -6.01 -1.46
CA VAL A 43 -4.53 -5.17 -1.66
C VAL A 43 -5.23 -4.88 -0.33
N ILE A 44 -5.45 -5.89 0.50
CA ILE A 44 -6.10 -5.71 1.82
C ILE A 44 -5.29 -4.75 2.69
N LEU A 45 -3.96 -4.91 2.72
CA LEU A 45 -3.07 -4.03 3.47
C LEU A 45 -3.12 -2.59 2.92
N GLY A 46 -3.03 -2.41 1.60
CA GLY A 46 -3.10 -1.10 0.96
C GLY A 46 -4.41 -0.38 1.24
N VAL A 47 -5.54 -1.07 1.11
CA VAL A 47 -6.87 -0.51 1.44
C VAL A 47 -6.97 -0.16 2.92
N GLY A 48 -6.48 -1.03 3.82
CA GLY A 48 -6.47 -0.78 5.26
C GLY A 48 -5.64 0.45 5.64
N LEU A 49 -4.45 0.61 5.06
CA LEU A 49 -3.60 1.78 5.28
C LEU A 49 -4.23 3.07 4.73
N LEU A 50 -4.91 2.99 3.60
CA LEU A 50 -5.60 4.13 2.99
C LEU A 50 -6.79 4.58 3.86
N LEU A 51 -7.60 3.64 4.35
CA LEU A 51 -8.67 3.89 5.32
C LEU A 51 -8.12 4.46 6.62
N PHE A 52 -7.00 3.93 7.12
CA PHE A 52 -6.33 4.43 8.32
C PHE A 52 -5.86 5.88 8.14
N ALA A 53 -5.23 6.22 7.02
CA ALA A 53 -4.75 7.57 6.75
C ALA A 53 -5.89 8.60 6.67
N ILE A 54 -7.06 8.21 6.19
CA ILE A 54 -8.23 9.09 6.06
C ILE A 54 -9.01 9.18 7.37
N GLY A 55 -9.27 8.05 8.03
CA GLY A 55 -10.16 7.94 9.18
C GLY A 55 -9.51 8.12 10.55
N SER A 56 -8.19 8.00 10.65
CA SER A 56 -7.51 8.04 11.95
C SER A 56 -7.56 9.44 12.58
N LYS A 57 -8.02 9.48 13.84
CA LYS A 57 -7.97 10.68 14.69
C LYS A 57 -6.53 11.16 14.91
N ALA A 58 -5.53 10.29 14.74
CA ALA A 58 -4.12 10.65 14.82
C ALA A 58 -3.71 11.70 13.78
N PHE A 59 -4.48 11.90 12.71
CA PHE A 59 -4.24 12.95 11.71
C PHE A 59 -5.29 14.05 11.70
N LYS A 60 -6.24 14.05 12.65
CA LYS A 60 -7.16 15.18 12.85
C LYS A 60 -6.41 16.26 13.63
N LYS A 61 -6.62 17.51 13.20
CA LYS A 61 -6.06 18.70 13.82
C LYS A 61 -6.85 19.05 15.09
#